data_AF-A0A2R6ATS8-F1
#
_entry.id   AF-A0A2R6ATS8-F1
#
_cell.length_a   1.000
_cell.length_b   1.000
_cell.length_c   1.000
_cell.angle_alpha   90.00
_cell.angle_beta   90.00
_cell.angle_gamma   90.00
#
_symmetry.space_group_name_H-M   'P 1'
#
loop_
_entity.id
_entity.type
_entity.pdbx_description
1 polymer ?
#
loop_
_entity_poly.entity_id
_entity_poly.type
_entity_poly.pdbx_seq_one_letter_code
_entity_poly.pdbx_strand_id
1 'polypeptide(L)'
;DRSRIYGLIMLANVIPGALTGYATGILVGRLHPQFFLGLAALLESAGFIVIQSKLRNIRLPPEELAAEAEITSFKRLLRDFREYHRLFSVFAADSLSWSIATTLLPAILRASKGYTPADFGLIAVTLTVGNVLGIIPGGFLTNRIGARNLLIISEALGLATWSGWLIRPQAIYAPLYAFMWGLAITTWVPVQFQVLTDTFPAERRGALLGAVATFRGLIAILGPLIATLLYLKLGYSAPFIAADLGLALAIMLIILVVPKRRMATEGDADNPQ
;
A
#
# COMPACT_ATOMS: atom_id res chain seq x y z
N ASP A 1 6.16 15.45 12.89
CA ASP A 1 4.98 14.89 12.19
C ASP A 1 5.42 13.67 11.35
N ARG A 2 5.21 12.45 11.86
CA ARG A 2 5.75 11.20 11.26
C ARG A 2 5.19 10.92 9.87
N SER A 3 3.95 11.34 9.61
CA SER A 3 3.29 11.19 8.31
C SER A 3 4.00 12.01 7.21
N ARG A 4 4.47 13.22 7.52
CA ARG A 4 5.20 14.07 6.56
C ARG A 4 6.55 13.47 6.14
N ILE A 5 7.32 12.94 7.10
CA ILE A 5 8.62 12.31 6.82
C ILE A 5 8.42 11.09 5.91
N TYR A 6 7.41 10.28 6.20
CA TYR A 6 7.10 9.11 5.38
C TYR A 6 6.62 9.49 3.96
N GLY A 7 5.82 10.55 3.84
CA GLY A 7 5.43 11.12 2.54
C GLY A 7 6.64 11.58 1.70
N LEU A 8 7.65 12.17 2.34
CA LEU A 8 8.90 12.55 1.67
C LEU A 8 9.69 11.32 1.16
N ILE A 9 9.78 10.27 1.97
CA ILE A 9 10.40 8.99 1.59
C ILE A 9 9.65 8.36 0.41
N MET A 10 8.30 8.43 0.41
CA MET A 10 7.49 7.96 -0.71
C MET A 10 7.75 8.74 -2.00
N LEU A 11 7.87 10.07 -1.94
CA LEU A 11 8.25 10.88 -3.12
C LEU A 11 9.61 10.46 -3.68
N ALA A 12 10.57 10.19 -2.80
CA ALA A 12 11.90 9.72 -3.18
C ALA A 12 11.89 8.34 -3.85
N ASN A 13 10.84 7.52 -3.66
CA ASN A 13 10.65 6.26 -4.38
C ASN A 13 9.83 6.42 -5.66
N VAL A 14 8.74 7.20 -5.63
CA VAL A 14 7.77 7.33 -6.72
C VAL A 14 8.36 8.09 -7.91
N ILE A 15 9.08 9.20 -7.66
CA ILE A 15 9.62 10.04 -8.74
C ILE A 15 10.70 9.30 -9.55
N PRO A 16 11.73 8.69 -8.93
CA PRO A 16 12.70 7.90 -9.69
C PRO A 16 12.04 6.72 -10.40
N GLY A 17 11.11 6.00 -9.76
CA GLY A 17 10.39 4.90 -10.39
C GLY A 17 9.65 5.31 -11.67
N ALA A 18 8.98 6.46 -11.64
CA ALA A 18 8.29 7.02 -12.80
C ALA A 18 9.26 7.44 -13.93
N LEU A 19 10.34 8.12 -13.58
CA LEU A 19 11.36 8.58 -14.53
C LEU A 19 12.11 7.41 -15.17
N THR A 20 12.51 6.43 -14.36
CA THR A 20 13.18 5.21 -14.83
C THR A 20 12.23 4.40 -15.71
N GLY A 21 10.96 4.22 -15.33
CA GLY A 21 9.97 3.52 -16.15
C GLY A 21 9.77 4.15 -17.53
N TYR A 22 9.65 5.48 -17.59
CA TYR A 22 9.56 6.23 -18.85
C TYR A 22 10.83 6.10 -19.70
N ALA A 23 12.01 6.30 -19.08
CA ALA A 23 13.29 6.20 -19.76
C ALA A 23 13.54 4.78 -20.31
N THR A 24 13.26 3.74 -19.52
CA THR A 24 13.32 2.34 -19.95
C THR A 24 12.37 2.09 -21.11
N GLY A 25 11.13 2.59 -21.06
CA GLY A 25 10.17 2.43 -22.16
C GLY A 25 10.65 2.98 -23.51
N ILE A 26 11.35 4.12 -23.53
CA ILE A 26 11.95 4.69 -24.75
C ILE A 26 13.17 3.89 -25.20
N LEU A 27 14.01 3.48 -24.24
CA LEU A 27 15.29 2.86 -24.51
C LEU A 27 15.19 1.35 -24.80
N VAL A 28 14.12 0.66 -24.41
CA VAL A 28 13.96 -0.79 -24.61
C VAL A 28 13.89 -1.19 -26.08
N GLY A 29 13.45 -0.27 -26.95
CA GLY A 29 13.49 -0.47 -28.40
C GLY A 29 14.87 -0.29 -29.03
N ARG A 30 15.85 0.25 -28.28
CA ARG A 30 17.22 0.54 -28.74
C ARG A 30 18.29 -0.29 -28.02
N LEU A 31 18.00 -0.75 -26.81
CA LEU A 31 18.92 -1.49 -25.95
C LEU A 31 18.33 -2.85 -25.59
N HIS A 32 19.17 -3.88 -25.55
CA HIS A 32 18.75 -5.22 -25.15
C HIS A 32 18.24 -5.24 -23.69
N PRO A 33 17.24 -6.06 -23.36
CA PRO A 33 16.72 -6.21 -21.98
C PRO A 33 17.81 -6.51 -20.93
N GLN A 34 18.88 -7.21 -21.34
CA GLN A 34 20.03 -7.56 -20.50
C GLN A 34 20.75 -6.32 -19.94
N PHE A 35 20.81 -5.21 -20.70
CA PHE A 35 21.43 -3.97 -20.24
C PHE A 35 20.71 -3.39 -19.02
N PHE A 36 19.38 -3.36 -19.04
CA PHE A 36 18.58 -2.85 -17.92
C PHE A 36 18.71 -3.72 -16.67
N LEU A 37 18.75 -5.05 -16.86
CA LEU A 37 18.98 -5.99 -15.76
C LEU A 37 20.38 -5.81 -15.14
N GLY A 38 21.40 -5.62 -15.98
CA GLY A 38 22.78 -5.35 -15.51
C GLY A 38 22.88 -4.02 -14.76
N LEU A 39 22.25 -2.96 -15.26
CA LEU A 39 22.20 -1.66 -14.59
C LEU A 39 21.48 -1.75 -13.23
N ALA A 40 20.33 -2.45 -13.17
CA ALA A 40 19.61 -2.68 -11.93
C ALA A 40 20.47 -3.43 -10.91
N ALA A 41 21.14 -4.51 -11.33
CA ALA A 41 22.04 -5.29 -10.46
C ALA A 41 23.21 -4.45 -9.92
N LEU A 42 23.76 -3.54 -10.73
CA LEU A 42 24.83 -2.63 -10.32
C LEU A 42 24.34 -1.63 -9.27
N LEU A 43 23.16 -1.04 -9.47
CA LEU A 43 22.57 -0.10 -8.51
C LEU A 43 22.22 -0.79 -7.19
N GLU A 44 21.66 -2.00 -7.23
CA GLU A 44 21.38 -2.80 -6.03
C GLU A 44 22.67 -3.18 -5.29
N SER A 45 23.73 -3.55 -6.02
CA SER A 45 25.04 -3.85 -5.42
C SER A 45 25.64 -2.62 -4.74
N ALA A 46 25.54 -1.44 -5.36
CA ALA A 46 25.98 -0.19 -4.76
C ALA A 46 25.18 0.15 -3.49
N GLY A 47 23.85 -0.01 -3.53
CA GLY A 47 22.98 0.16 -2.36
C GLY A 47 23.35 -0.79 -1.22
N PHE A 48 23.58 -2.06 -1.53
CA PHE A 48 24.04 -3.06 -0.58
C PHE A 48 25.38 -2.68 0.06
N ILE A 49 26.36 -2.25 -0.72
CA ILE A 49 27.67 -1.80 -0.20
C ILE A 49 27.50 -0.61 0.75
N VAL A 50 26.67 0.36 0.41
CA VAL A 50 26.39 1.52 1.28
C VAL A 50 25.75 1.06 2.59
N ILE A 51 24.71 0.22 2.52
CA ILE A 51 24.04 -0.31 3.72
C ILE A 51 25.04 -1.10 4.58
N GLN A 52 25.80 -2.01 3.98
CA GLN A 52 26.81 -2.78 4.68
C GLN A 52 27.87 -1.88 5.33
N SER A 53 28.36 -0.85 4.62
CA SER A 53 29.37 0.07 5.15
C SER A 53 28.87 0.85 6.38
N LYS A 54 27.58 1.20 6.41
CA LYS A 54 26.95 1.94 7.50
C LYS A 54 26.57 1.04 8.68
N LEU A 55 26.17 -0.20 8.42
CA LEU A 55 25.70 -1.12 9.45
C LEU A 55 26.81 -2.02 10.03
N ARG A 56 27.96 -2.14 9.36
CA ARG A 56 29.08 -3.03 9.76
C ARG A 56 29.60 -2.80 11.19
N ASN A 57 29.44 -1.59 11.73
CA ASN A 57 29.94 -1.23 13.05
C ASN A 57 28.85 -1.20 14.13
N ILE A 58 27.60 -1.52 13.80
CA ILE A 58 26.51 -1.61 14.77
C ILE A 58 26.52 -3.04 15.33
N ARG A 59 27.11 -3.22 16.51
CA ARG A 59 27.02 -4.45 17.29
C ARG A 59 26.13 -4.20 18.49
N LEU A 60 25.00 -4.89 18.54
CA LEU A 60 24.15 -4.89 19.72
C LEU A 60 24.82 -5.73 20.82
N PRO A 61 24.76 -5.29 22.10
CA PRO A 61 25.14 -6.11 23.24
C PRO A 61 24.42 -7.48 23.23
N PRO A 62 25.04 -8.56 23.73
CA PRO A 62 24.42 -9.89 23.78
C PRO A 62 23.06 -9.92 24.49
N GLU A 63 22.86 -9.06 25.49
CA GLU A 63 21.60 -8.91 26.23
C GLU A 63 20.49 -8.31 25.35
N GLU A 64 20.82 -7.30 24.54
CA GLU A 64 19.88 -6.70 23.58
C GLU A 64 19.53 -7.68 22.45
N LEU A 65 20.49 -8.46 21.98
CA LEU A 65 20.28 -9.54 21.00
C LEU A 65 19.32 -10.62 21.51
N ALA A 66 19.49 -11.04 22.77
CA ALA A 66 18.62 -12.03 23.40
C ALA A 66 17.19 -11.48 23.57
N ALA A 67 17.06 -10.22 23.98
CA ALA A 67 15.77 -9.53 24.07
C ALA A 67 15.10 -9.40 22.70
N GLU A 68 15.83 -9.02 21.65
CA GLU A 68 15.32 -8.93 20.28
C GLU A 68 14.88 -10.29 19.73
N ALA A 69 15.63 -11.36 20.01
CA ALA A 69 15.29 -12.72 19.59
C ALA A 69 14.00 -13.22 20.28
N GLU A 70 13.76 -12.84 21.54
CA GLU A 70 12.51 -13.15 22.23
C GLU A 70 11.32 -12.36 21.64
N ILE A 71 11.54 -11.08 21.32
CA ILE A 71 10.53 -10.20 20.71
C ILE A 71 10.14 -10.68 19.31
N THR A 72 11.10 -11.18 18.54
CA THR A 72 10.90 -11.65 17.14
C THR A 72 10.52 -13.13 17.04
N SER A 73 10.40 -13.84 18.17
CA SER A 73 10.04 -15.26 18.20
C SER A 73 8.68 -15.54 17.52
N PHE A 74 8.61 -16.63 16.74
CA PHE A 74 7.38 -17.03 16.04
C PHE A 74 6.17 -17.25 16.96
N LYS A 75 6.40 -17.79 18.16
CA LYS A 75 5.34 -17.94 19.17
C LYS A 75 4.79 -16.59 19.62
N ARG A 76 5.66 -15.58 19.72
CA ARG A 76 5.29 -14.21 20.07
C ARG A 76 4.52 -13.55 18.93
N LEU A 77 4.92 -13.75 17.67
CA LEU A 77 4.19 -13.27 16.50
C LEU A 77 2.73 -13.77 16.48
N LEU A 78 2.50 -15.05 16.82
CA LEU A 78 1.12 -15.58 16.95
C LEU A 78 0.34 -14.94 18.10
N ARG A 79 1.01 -14.61 19.21
CA ARG A 79 0.39 -13.89 20.32
C ARG A 79 0.02 -12.46 19.93
N ASP A 80 0.90 -11.79 19.19
CA ASP A 80 0.71 -10.43 18.69
C ASP A 80 -0.44 -10.34 17.70
N PHE A 81 -0.55 -11.35 16.83
CA PHE A 81 -1.71 -11.50 15.97
C PHE A 81 -3.00 -11.57 16.79
N ARG A 82 -3.02 -12.33 17.88
CA ARG A 82 -4.20 -12.45 18.75
C ARG A 82 -4.52 -11.15 19.49
N GLU A 83 -3.48 -10.48 19.99
CA GLU A 83 -3.59 -9.22 20.73
C GLU A 83 -4.14 -8.09 19.83
N TYR A 84 -3.63 -7.97 18.62
CA TYR A 84 -3.98 -6.91 17.67
C TYR A 84 -4.91 -7.39 16.53
N HIS A 85 -5.59 -8.53 16.69
CA HIS A 85 -6.37 -9.19 15.62
C HIS A 85 -7.37 -8.26 14.93
N ARG A 86 -8.00 -7.35 15.69
CA ARG A 86 -8.95 -6.35 15.14
C ARG A 86 -8.27 -5.45 14.13
N LEU A 87 -7.09 -4.94 14.46
CA LEU A 87 -6.32 -4.05 13.58
C LEU A 87 -5.74 -4.83 12.39
N PHE A 88 -5.28 -6.07 12.62
CA PHE A 88 -4.85 -6.96 11.55
C PHE A 88 -5.99 -7.28 10.58
N SER A 89 -7.23 -7.45 11.06
CA SER A 89 -8.39 -7.75 10.21
C SER A 89 -8.74 -6.62 9.24
N VAL A 90 -8.57 -5.36 9.66
CA VAL A 90 -8.75 -4.18 8.80
C VAL A 90 -7.77 -4.25 7.63
N PHE A 91 -6.47 -4.38 7.93
CA PHE A 91 -5.43 -4.37 6.92
C PHE A 91 -5.42 -5.63 6.06
N ALA A 92 -5.92 -6.74 6.58
CA ALA A 92 -6.15 -7.97 5.83
C ALA A 92 -7.26 -7.81 4.79
N ALA A 93 -8.40 -7.22 5.18
CA ALA A 93 -9.51 -6.97 4.26
C ALA A 93 -9.07 -6.05 3.11
N ASP A 94 -8.40 -4.94 3.42
CA ASP A 94 -7.76 -4.05 2.44
C ASP A 94 -6.83 -4.83 1.51
N SER A 95 -5.83 -5.51 2.07
CA SER A 95 -4.79 -6.17 1.29
C SER A 95 -5.33 -7.28 0.39
N LEU A 96 -6.33 -8.04 0.84
CA LEU A 96 -6.97 -9.07 0.02
C LEU A 96 -7.73 -8.45 -1.14
N SER A 97 -8.51 -7.40 -0.87
CA SER A 97 -9.38 -6.74 -1.85
C SER A 97 -8.57 -6.12 -2.99
N TRP A 98 -7.53 -5.37 -2.63
CA TRP A 98 -6.60 -4.83 -3.62
C TRP A 98 -5.88 -5.94 -4.39
N SER A 99 -5.50 -7.04 -3.73
CA SER A 99 -4.82 -8.13 -4.43
C SER A 99 -5.72 -8.84 -5.43
N ILE A 100 -7.00 -9.05 -5.13
CA ILE A 100 -7.99 -9.62 -6.05
C ILE A 100 -8.10 -8.78 -7.32
N ALA A 101 -8.30 -7.47 -7.17
CA ALA A 101 -8.53 -6.59 -8.32
C ALA A 101 -7.26 -6.34 -9.13
N THR A 102 -6.13 -6.02 -8.48
CA THR A 102 -4.94 -5.50 -9.17
C THR A 102 -4.16 -6.56 -9.94
N THR A 103 -4.07 -7.78 -9.41
CA THR A 103 -3.11 -8.76 -9.96
C THR A 103 -3.51 -9.27 -11.35
N LEU A 104 -4.82 -9.45 -11.57
CA LEU A 104 -5.35 -9.91 -12.85
C LEU A 104 -5.93 -8.79 -13.70
N LEU A 105 -5.93 -7.54 -13.22
CA LEU A 105 -6.50 -6.41 -13.95
C LEU A 105 -6.03 -6.34 -15.41
N PRO A 106 -4.71 -6.44 -15.72
CA PRO A 106 -4.26 -6.34 -17.10
C PRO A 106 -4.72 -7.52 -17.96
N ALA A 107 -4.69 -8.73 -17.40
CA ALA A 107 -5.12 -9.93 -18.10
C ALA A 107 -6.63 -9.90 -18.41
N ILE A 108 -7.45 -9.52 -17.42
CA ILE A 108 -8.91 -9.43 -17.54
C ILE A 108 -9.30 -8.33 -18.54
N LEU A 109 -8.73 -7.13 -18.43
CA LEU A 109 -9.03 -6.02 -19.34
C LEU A 109 -8.59 -6.30 -20.77
N ARG A 110 -7.43 -6.95 -20.96
CA ARG A 110 -6.97 -7.33 -22.29
C ARG A 110 -7.84 -8.42 -22.90
N ALA A 111 -8.11 -9.50 -22.16
CA ALA A 111 -8.85 -10.65 -22.67
C ALA A 111 -10.35 -10.35 -22.88
N SER A 112 -10.97 -9.58 -21.98
CA SER A 112 -12.42 -9.30 -22.03
C SER A 112 -12.78 -8.02 -22.77
N LYS A 113 -11.89 -7.03 -22.81
CA LYS A 113 -12.19 -5.66 -23.28
C LYS A 113 -11.23 -5.13 -24.34
N GLY A 114 -10.23 -5.93 -24.75
CA GLY A 114 -9.34 -5.56 -25.85
C GLY A 114 -8.37 -4.43 -25.53
N TYR A 115 -8.06 -4.19 -24.25
CA TYR A 115 -7.08 -3.16 -23.86
C TYR A 115 -5.75 -3.39 -24.55
N THR A 116 -5.21 -2.32 -25.11
CA THR A 116 -3.93 -2.27 -25.82
C THR A 116 -2.77 -1.97 -24.86
N PRO A 117 -1.51 -2.21 -25.25
CA PRO A 117 -0.35 -1.76 -24.48
C PRO A 117 -0.35 -0.25 -24.21
N ALA A 118 -0.88 0.56 -25.13
CA ALA A 118 -0.98 2.01 -24.95
C ALA A 118 -1.96 2.38 -23.81
N ASP A 119 -3.07 1.67 -23.68
CA ASP A 119 -4.05 1.89 -22.60
C ASP A 119 -3.42 1.63 -21.22
N PHE A 120 -2.61 0.57 -21.10
CA PHE A 120 -1.87 0.29 -19.86
C PHE A 120 -0.79 1.33 -19.57
N GLY A 121 -0.14 1.87 -20.61
CA GLY A 121 0.78 3.01 -20.46
C GLY A 121 0.07 4.25 -19.90
N LEU A 122 -1.12 4.57 -20.41
CA LEU A 122 -1.94 5.67 -19.89
C LEU A 122 -2.37 5.43 -18.44
N ILE A 123 -2.81 4.22 -18.10
CA ILE A 123 -3.12 3.84 -16.72
C ILE A 123 -1.92 4.10 -15.81
N ALA A 124 -0.72 3.65 -16.19
CA ALA A 124 0.49 3.81 -15.38
C ALA A 124 0.86 5.29 -15.16
N VAL A 125 0.78 6.11 -16.20
CA VAL A 125 1.07 7.55 -16.11
C VAL A 125 0.05 8.24 -15.21
N THR A 126 -1.25 8.03 -15.44
CA THR A 126 -2.29 8.71 -14.67
C THR A 126 -2.34 8.23 -13.22
N LEU A 127 -2.04 6.95 -12.96
CA LEU A 127 -1.81 6.41 -11.62
C LEU A 127 -0.69 7.17 -10.91
N THR A 128 0.42 7.40 -11.61
CA THR A 128 1.56 8.17 -11.06
C THR A 128 1.17 9.61 -10.76
N VAL A 129 0.41 10.27 -11.64
CA VAL A 129 -0.10 11.63 -11.40
C VAL A 129 -0.99 11.65 -10.16
N GLY A 130 -1.90 10.68 -10.02
CA GLY A 130 -2.73 10.51 -8.82
C GLY A 130 -1.89 10.34 -7.56
N ASN A 131 -0.85 9.50 -7.60
CA ASN A 131 0.08 9.33 -6.49
C ASN A 131 0.75 10.67 -6.12
N VAL A 132 1.38 11.35 -7.08
CA VAL A 132 2.10 12.61 -6.82
C VAL A 132 1.17 13.66 -6.22
N LEU A 133 -0.03 13.82 -6.78
CA LEU A 133 -1.02 14.78 -6.28
C LEU A 133 -1.59 14.39 -4.92
N GLY A 134 -1.68 13.10 -4.58
CA GLY A 134 -2.16 12.63 -3.29
C GLY A 134 -1.12 12.71 -2.16
N ILE A 135 0.18 12.71 -2.49
CA ILE A 135 1.25 12.86 -1.47
C ILE A 135 1.26 14.28 -0.88
N ILE A 136 1.12 15.31 -1.72
CA ILE A 136 1.16 16.73 -1.30
C ILE A 136 0.19 17.02 -0.13
N PRO A 137 -1.08 16.57 -0.15
CA PRO A 137 -2.00 16.76 0.96
C PRO A 137 -1.82 15.77 2.12
N GLY A 138 -1.16 14.62 1.97
CA GLY A 138 -1.23 13.49 2.92
C GLY A 138 -0.87 13.83 4.38
N GLY A 139 0.20 14.59 4.62
CA GLY A 139 0.60 14.99 5.98
C GLY A 139 -0.26 16.12 6.57
N PHE A 140 -0.83 16.99 5.73
CA PHE A 140 -1.69 18.09 6.17
C PHE A 140 -3.12 17.64 6.43
N LEU A 141 -3.68 16.80 5.55
CA LEU A 141 -5.03 16.24 5.68
C LEU A 141 -5.14 15.37 6.91
N THR A 142 -4.10 14.61 7.28
CA THR A 142 -4.19 13.75 8.45
C THR A 142 -4.42 14.53 9.74
N ASN A 143 -3.85 15.74 9.85
CA ASN A 143 -4.06 16.63 10.98
C ASN A 143 -5.45 17.31 10.96
N ARG A 144 -6.06 17.51 9.78
CA ARG A 144 -7.37 18.18 9.64
C ARG A 144 -8.57 17.27 9.73
N ILE A 145 -8.54 16.12 9.06
CA ILE A 145 -9.70 15.22 8.96
C ILE A 145 -9.51 13.93 9.75
N GLY A 146 -8.30 13.68 10.26
CA GLY A 146 -7.98 12.53 11.10
C GLY A 146 -7.71 11.26 10.30
N ALA A 147 -6.85 10.39 10.87
CA ALA A 147 -6.42 9.14 10.25
C ALA A 147 -7.58 8.23 9.83
N ARG A 148 -8.57 8.05 10.72
CA ARG A 148 -9.76 7.21 10.44
C ARG A 148 -10.49 7.63 9.17
N ASN A 149 -10.75 8.92 9.00
CA ASN A 149 -11.51 9.41 7.84
C ASN A 149 -10.69 9.32 6.55
N LEU A 150 -9.38 9.50 6.62
CA LEU A 150 -8.51 9.31 5.46
C LEU A 150 -8.47 7.85 4.98
N LEU A 151 -8.41 6.88 5.91
CA LEU A 151 -8.53 5.47 5.54
C LEU A 151 -9.87 5.19 4.87
N ILE A 152 -10.99 5.73 5.38
CA ILE A 152 -12.31 5.58 4.75
C ILE A 152 -12.34 6.23 3.36
N ILE A 153 -11.76 7.42 3.19
CA ILE A 153 -11.70 8.11 1.89
C ILE A 153 -10.87 7.29 0.90
N SER A 154 -9.74 6.72 1.34
CA SER A 154 -8.90 5.87 0.51
C SER A 154 -9.67 4.65 -0.01
N GLU A 155 -10.36 3.94 0.87
CA GLU A 155 -11.16 2.77 0.49
C GLU A 155 -12.36 3.16 -0.40
N ALA A 156 -12.98 4.31 -0.15
CA ALA A 156 -14.05 4.82 -0.99
C ALA A 156 -13.55 5.19 -2.41
N LEU A 157 -12.32 5.71 -2.53
CA LEU A 157 -11.66 5.90 -3.82
C LEU A 157 -11.42 4.55 -4.51
N GLY A 158 -10.96 3.53 -3.75
CA GLY A 158 -10.80 2.16 -4.25
C GLY A 158 -12.11 1.58 -4.79
N LEU A 159 -13.22 1.72 -4.04
CA LEU A 159 -14.56 1.31 -4.47
C LEU A 159 -14.93 1.96 -5.80
N ALA A 160 -14.77 3.28 -5.89
CA ALA A 160 -15.13 4.01 -7.10
C ALA A 160 -14.21 3.66 -8.28
N THR A 161 -12.94 3.32 -8.04
CA THR A 161 -12.01 2.80 -9.05
C THR A 161 -12.50 1.48 -9.64
N TRP A 162 -12.81 0.47 -8.82
CA TRP A 162 -13.21 -0.85 -9.33
C TRP A 162 -14.64 -0.86 -9.87
N SER A 163 -15.57 -0.18 -9.21
CA SER A 163 -16.91 0.06 -9.72
C SER A 163 -16.88 0.80 -11.07
N GLY A 164 -15.91 1.70 -11.28
CA GLY A 164 -15.68 2.36 -12.55
C GLY A 164 -15.42 1.38 -13.69
N TRP A 165 -14.43 0.49 -13.53
CA TRP A 165 -14.16 -0.58 -14.51
C TRP A 165 -15.33 -1.57 -14.64
N LEU A 166 -16.03 -1.88 -13.55
CA LEU A 166 -17.20 -2.76 -13.58
C LEU A 166 -18.33 -2.21 -14.45
N ILE A 167 -18.67 -0.92 -14.30
CA ILE A 167 -19.83 -0.28 -14.97
C ILE A 167 -19.45 0.21 -16.37
N ARG A 168 -18.27 0.81 -16.52
CA ARG A 168 -17.79 1.45 -17.75
C ARG A 168 -16.39 0.95 -18.10
N PRO A 169 -16.28 -0.27 -18.68
CA PRO A 169 -15.00 -0.92 -18.92
C PRO A 169 -14.26 -0.37 -20.15
N GLN A 170 -14.68 0.75 -20.73
CA GLN A 170 -14.04 1.30 -21.92
C GLN A 170 -12.69 1.96 -21.58
N ALA A 171 -11.69 1.74 -22.44
CA ALA A 171 -10.33 2.26 -22.24
C ALA A 171 -10.27 3.79 -22.05
N ILE A 172 -11.18 4.54 -22.68
CA ILE A 172 -11.26 5.99 -22.56
C ILE A 172 -11.46 6.49 -21.12
N TYR A 173 -12.08 5.69 -20.25
CA TYR A 173 -12.31 6.04 -18.85
C TYR A 173 -11.22 5.52 -17.90
N ALA A 174 -10.36 4.61 -18.37
CA ALA A 174 -9.32 4.00 -17.56
C ALA A 174 -8.34 5.00 -16.90
N PRO A 175 -7.95 6.12 -17.56
CA PRO A 175 -7.13 7.13 -16.91
C PRO A 175 -7.77 7.71 -15.64
N LEU A 176 -9.08 7.95 -15.64
CA LEU A 176 -9.79 8.46 -14.46
C LEU A 176 -9.74 7.45 -13.30
N TYR A 177 -9.98 6.17 -13.58
CA TYR A 177 -9.95 5.13 -12.55
C TYR A 177 -8.54 4.93 -11.98
N ALA A 178 -7.53 5.01 -12.84
CA ALA A 178 -6.12 4.97 -12.46
C ALA A 178 -5.72 6.17 -11.60
N PHE A 179 -6.21 7.38 -11.94
CA PHE A 179 -6.01 8.58 -11.12
C PHE A 179 -6.51 8.37 -9.69
N MET A 180 -7.75 7.88 -9.56
CA MET A 180 -8.39 7.61 -8.28
C MET A 180 -7.66 6.52 -7.49
N TRP A 181 -7.15 5.50 -8.19
CA TRP A 181 -6.30 4.48 -7.60
C TRP A 181 -5.02 5.09 -6.99
N GLY A 182 -4.36 6.02 -7.68
CA GLY A 182 -3.16 6.68 -7.15
C GLY A 182 -3.44 7.52 -5.92
N LEU A 183 -4.58 8.21 -5.90
CA LEU A 183 -5.04 8.92 -4.71
C LEU A 183 -5.35 7.96 -3.54
N ALA A 184 -5.96 6.81 -3.82
CA ALA A 184 -6.24 5.79 -2.81
C ALA A 184 -4.95 5.30 -2.14
N ILE A 185 -3.93 4.92 -2.92
CA ILE A 185 -2.63 4.45 -2.39
C ILE A 185 -2.02 5.50 -1.46
N THR A 186 -1.97 6.75 -1.89
CA THR A 186 -1.22 7.80 -1.18
C THR A 186 -1.96 8.37 0.02
N THR A 187 -3.28 8.22 0.08
CA THR A 187 -4.08 8.48 1.27
C THR A 187 -4.09 7.32 2.26
N TRP A 188 -3.73 6.11 1.83
CA TRP A 188 -3.66 4.90 2.67
C TRP A 188 -2.33 4.77 3.41
N VAL A 189 -1.23 4.61 2.66
CA VAL A 189 0.04 4.12 3.20
C VAL A 189 0.60 4.95 4.37
N PRO A 190 0.72 6.31 4.27
CA PRO A 190 1.25 7.10 5.38
C PRO A 190 0.33 7.06 6.61
N VAL A 191 -0.98 6.97 6.40
CA VAL A 191 -1.98 6.96 7.47
C VAL A 191 -2.02 5.61 8.17
N GLN A 192 -1.94 4.52 7.42
CA GLN A 192 -1.77 3.18 7.97
C GLN A 192 -0.52 3.12 8.86
N PHE A 193 0.63 3.61 8.37
CA PHE A 193 1.86 3.60 9.15
C PHE A 193 1.69 4.40 10.44
N GLN A 194 1.08 5.58 10.37
CA GLN A 194 0.77 6.36 11.56
C GLN A 194 -0.10 5.60 12.55
N VAL A 195 -1.25 5.03 12.13
CA VAL A 195 -2.16 4.27 13.00
C VAL A 195 -1.43 3.11 13.67
N LEU A 196 -0.63 2.35 12.93
CA LEU A 196 0.17 1.25 13.47
C LEU A 196 1.19 1.75 14.50
N THR A 197 1.95 2.80 14.18
CA THR A 197 2.98 3.31 15.09
C THR A 197 2.43 4.02 16.33
N ASP A 198 1.25 4.61 16.24
CA ASP A 198 0.53 5.23 17.37
C ASP A 198 -0.12 4.16 18.27
N THR A 199 -0.46 2.99 17.72
CA THR A 199 -1.08 1.88 18.47
C THR A 199 -0.03 0.97 19.11
N PHE A 200 1.10 0.74 18.44
CA PHE A 200 2.09 -0.24 18.88
C PHE A 200 3.11 0.36 19.88
N PRO A 201 3.46 -0.39 20.95
CA PRO A 201 4.46 0.01 21.92
C PRO A 201 5.83 0.22 21.25
N ALA A 202 6.59 1.21 21.69
CA ALA A 202 7.80 1.66 21.02
C ALA A 202 8.85 0.55 20.92
N GLU A 203 8.98 -0.25 21.97
CA GLU A 203 9.95 -1.34 22.14
C GLU A 203 9.73 -2.48 21.15
N ARG A 204 8.48 -2.66 20.69
CA ARG A 204 8.07 -3.80 19.84
C ARG A 204 7.53 -3.36 18.48
N ARG A 205 7.54 -2.06 18.21
CA ARG A 205 6.94 -1.45 17.02
C ARG A 205 7.52 -2.07 15.74
N GLY A 206 8.83 -2.27 15.67
CA GLY A 206 9.48 -2.88 14.51
C GLY A 206 8.96 -4.30 14.22
N ALA A 207 8.93 -5.15 15.25
CA ALA A 207 8.43 -6.52 15.14
C ALA A 207 6.94 -6.57 14.77
N LEU A 208 6.10 -5.73 15.38
CA LEU A 208 4.66 -5.67 15.11
C LEU A 208 4.35 -5.13 13.71
N LEU A 209 5.09 -4.12 13.24
CA LEU A 209 5.00 -3.64 11.85
C LEU A 209 5.38 -4.74 10.86
N GLY A 210 6.45 -5.48 11.16
CA GLY A 210 6.86 -6.66 10.39
C GLY A 210 5.77 -7.73 10.37
N ALA A 211 5.18 -8.05 11.52
CA ALA A 211 4.09 -9.02 11.65
C ALA A 211 2.87 -8.64 10.81
N VAL A 212 2.47 -7.36 10.83
CA VAL A 212 1.38 -6.84 9.99
C VAL A 212 1.73 -6.99 8.51
N ALA A 213 2.94 -6.60 8.11
CA ALA A 213 3.38 -6.72 6.71
C ALA A 213 3.39 -8.18 6.23
N THR A 214 3.93 -9.10 7.04
CA THR A 214 3.93 -10.54 6.76
C THR A 214 2.51 -11.08 6.63
N PHE A 215 1.63 -10.75 7.58
CA PHE A 215 0.25 -11.22 7.56
C PHE A 215 -0.52 -10.72 6.34
N ARG A 216 -0.39 -9.43 6.01
CA ARG A 216 -0.97 -8.84 4.79
C ARG A 216 -0.45 -9.55 3.54
N GLY A 217 0.84 -9.80 3.46
CA GLY A 217 1.45 -10.53 2.33
C GLY A 217 0.87 -11.94 2.18
N LEU A 218 0.77 -12.70 3.28
CA LEU A 218 0.19 -14.05 3.27
C LEU A 218 -1.26 -14.06 2.78
N ILE A 219 -2.05 -13.07 3.19
CA ILE A 219 -3.45 -12.94 2.75
C ILE A 219 -3.52 -12.51 1.29
N ALA A 220 -2.69 -11.56 0.86
CA ALA A 220 -2.65 -11.09 -0.51
C ALA A 220 -2.33 -12.21 -1.51
N ILE A 221 -1.52 -13.21 -1.14
CA ILE A 221 -1.23 -14.37 -2.01
C ILE A 221 -2.51 -15.11 -2.44
N LEU A 222 -3.58 -15.05 -1.67
CA LEU A 222 -4.87 -15.66 -2.04
C LEU A 222 -5.63 -14.87 -3.10
N GLY A 223 -5.36 -13.56 -3.23
CA GLY A 223 -6.06 -12.65 -4.11
C GLY A 223 -6.07 -13.10 -5.59
N PRO A 224 -4.91 -13.40 -6.21
CA PRO A 224 -4.85 -13.85 -7.60
C PRO A 224 -5.57 -15.17 -7.84
N LEU A 225 -5.50 -16.10 -6.87
CA LEU A 225 -6.20 -17.38 -6.94
C LEU A 225 -7.72 -17.18 -6.92
N ILE A 226 -8.22 -16.36 -5.99
CA ILE A 226 -9.64 -16.00 -5.89
C ILE A 226 -10.09 -15.29 -7.16
N ALA A 227 -9.34 -14.28 -7.61
CA ALA A 227 -9.65 -13.51 -8.81
C ALA A 227 -9.71 -14.40 -10.06
N THR A 228 -8.77 -15.34 -10.20
CA THR A 228 -8.75 -16.28 -11.34
C THR A 228 -10.00 -17.17 -11.31
N LEU A 229 -10.30 -17.77 -10.16
CA LEU A 229 -11.46 -18.66 -10.02
C LEU A 229 -12.78 -17.92 -10.27
N LEU A 230 -12.92 -16.70 -9.76
CA LEU A 230 -14.09 -15.86 -10.00
C LEU A 230 -14.21 -15.51 -11.48
N TYR A 231 -13.12 -15.09 -12.12
CA TYR A 231 -13.12 -14.75 -13.54
C TYR A 231 -13.49 -15.95 -14.43
N LEU A 232 -12.90 -17.12 -14.18
CA LEU A 232 -13.14 -18.31 -15.00
C LEU A 232 -14.56 -18.86 -14.85
N LYS A 233 -15.16 -18.77 -13.65
CA LYS A 233 -16.49 -19.34 -13.38
C LYS A 233 -17.64 -18.36 -13.60
N LEU A 234 -17.43 -17.09 -13.28
CA LEU A 234 -18.49 -16.07 -13.21
C LEU A 234 -18.24 -14.89 -14.18
N GLY A 235 -17.10 -14.87 -14.87
CA GLY A 235 -16.79 -13.90 -15.92
C GLY A 235 -16.20 -12.58 -15.42
N TYR A 236 -16.15 -11.61 -16.33
CA TYR A 236 -15.48 -10.31 -16.18
C TYR A 236 -15.81 -9.57 -14.88
N SER A 237 -17.09 -9.52 -14.51
CA SER A 237 -17.58 -8.66 -13.42
C SER A 237 -17.24 -9.18 -12.03
N ALA A 238 -17.05 -10.51 -11.87
CA ALA A 238 -17.00 -11.13 -10.55
C ALA A 238 -15.77 -10.73 -9.70
N PRO A 239 -14.54 -10.62 -10.24
CA PRO A 239 -13.39 -10.16 -9.47
C PRO A 239 -13.55 -8.72 -8.95
N PHE A 240 -14.15 -7.83 -9.76
CA PHE A 240 -14.39 -6.44 -9.35
C PHE A 240 -15.44 -6.34 -8.24
N ILE A 241 -16.53 -7.10 -8.35
CA ILE A 241 -17.57 -7.16 -7.30
C ILE A 241 -16.97 -7.70 -6.00
N ALA A 242 -16.16 -8.77 -6.07
CA ALA A 242 -15.52 -9.34 -4.89
C ALA A 242 -14.53 -8.36 -4.23
N ALA A 243 -13.76 -7.63 -5.04
CA ALA A 243 -12.89 -6.57 -4.53
C ALA A 243 -13.72 -5.46 -3.85
N ASP A 244 -14.79 -4.99 -4.47
CA ASP A 244 -15.65 -3.94 -3.90
C ASP A 244 -16.32 -4.38 -2.60
N LEU A 245 -16.81 -5.62 -2.52
CA LEU A 245 -17.33 -6.18 -1.27
C LEU A 245 -16.27 -6.22 -0.16
N GLY A 246 -15.03 -6.55 -0.53
CA GLY A 246 -13.90 -6.56 0.40
C GLY A 246 -13.49 -5.15 0.87
N LEU A 247 -13.49 -4.15 -0.02
CA LEU A 247 -13.25 -2.75 0.36
C LEU A 247 -14.38 -2.19 1.22
N ALA A 248 -15.64 -2.52 0.93
CA ALA A 248 -16.77 -2.16 1.78
C ALA A 248 -16.66 -2.80 3.18
N LEU A 249 -16.21 -4.05 3.26
CA LEU A 249 -15.87 -4.71 4.51
C LEU A 249 -14.72 -3.99 5.22
N ALA A 250 -13.66 -3.60 4.51
CA ALA A 250 -12.55 -2.83 5.08
C ALA A 250 -13.04 -1.51 5.69
N ILE A 251 -13.89 -0.75 4.99
CA ILE A 251 -14.53 0.48 5.50
C ILE A 251 -15.32 0.19 6.77
N MET A 252 -16.14 -0.86 6.78
CA MET A 252 -16.91 -1.25 7.96
C MET A 252 -15.97 -1.57 9.14
N LEU A 253 -14.90 -2.32 8.91
CA LEU A 253 -13.92 -2.65 9.95
C LEU A 253 -13.16 -1.40 10.43
N ILE A 254 -12.78 -0.48 9.53
CA ILE A 254 -12.15 0.80 9.91
C ILE A 254 -13.09 1.60 10.81
N ILE A 255 -14.38 1.64 10.48
CA ILE A 255 -15.39 2.36 11.25
C ILE A 255 -15.50 1.81 12.68
N LEU A 256 -15.41 0.49 12.84
CA LEU A 256 -15.57 -0.22 14.11
C LEU A 256 -14.29 -0.30 14.94
N VAL A 257 -13.13 -0.39 14.30
CA VAL A 257 -11.85 -0.70 14.96
C VAL A 257 -10.97 0.54 15.14
N VAL A 258 -10.95 1.45 14.17
CA VAL A 258 -10.08 2.63 14.22
C VAL A 258 -10.81 3.77 14.93
N PRO A 259 -10.35 4.20 16.13
CA PRO A 259 -11.03 5.25 16.88
C PRO A 259 -10.94 6.62 16.19
N LYS A 260 -12.00 7.43 16.33
CA LYS A 260 -12.01 8.81 15.86
C LYS A 260 -11.14 9.64 16.82
N ARG A 261 -9.94 10.03 16.40
CA ARG A 261 -9.10 10.95 17.17
C ARG A 261 -9.85 12.30 17.26
N ARG A 262 -10.25 12.72 18.47
CA ARG A 262 -10.67 14.11 18.70
C ARG A 262 -9.44 15.00 18.45
N MET A 263 -9.57 16.01 17.61
CA MET A 263 -8.58 17.08 17.61
C MET A 263 -8.61 17.66 19.01
N ALA A 264 -7.48 17.63 19.72
CA ALA A 264 -7.32 18.42 20.92
C ALA A 264 -7.52 19.87 20.47
N THR A 265 -8.65 20.46 20.84
CA THR A 265 -8.81 21.91 20.78
C THR A 265 -7.69 22.51 21.61
N GLU A 266 -7.05 23.57 21.11
CA GLU A 266 -5.91 24.29 21.74
C GLU A 266 -6.18 24.83 23.16
N GLY A 267 -7.27 24.43 23.83
CA GLY A 267 -7.60 24.78 25.22
C GLY A 267 -7.33 23.69 26.27
N ASP A 268 -7.01 22.44 25.90
CA ASP A 268 -6.77 21.35 26.88
C ASP A 268 -5.30 21.24 27.35
N ALA A 269 -4.40 22.06 26.79
CA ALA A 269 -2.99 22.09 27.21
C ALA A 269 -2.77 22.85 28.53
N ASP A 270 -3.81 23.51 29.07
CA ASP A 270 -3.69 24.43 30.21
C ASP A 270 -4.40 23.95 31.48
N ASN A 271 -4.80 22.68 31.56
CA ASN A 271 -5.37 22.13 32.79
C ASN A 271 -4.75 20.78 33.18
N PRO A 272 -3.64 20.77 33.94
CA PRO A 272 -3.22 19.59 34.66
C PRO A 272 -4.10 19.43 35.90
N GLN A 273 -5.18 18.65 35.76
CA GLN A 273 -5.82 17.97 36.88
C GLN A 273 -5.67 16.47 36.73
#